data_AF-A0A7L4ZBK6-F1
#
_entry.id   AF-A0A7L4ZBK6-F1
#
_cell.length_a   1.000
_cell.length_b   1.000
_cell.length_c   1.000
_cell.angle_alpha   90.00
_cell.angle_beta   90.00
_cell.angle_gamma   90.00
#
_symmetry.space_group_name_H-M   'P 1'
#
loop_
_entity.id
_entity.type
_entity.pdbx_description
1 polymer ?
#
loop_
_entity_poly.entity_id
_entity_poly.type
_entity_poly.pdbx_seq_one_letter_code
_entity_poly.pdbx_strand_id
1 'polypeptide(L)'
;MEVHAERDRLLPLRSQATRTTIGMLRSNAAHASEPDLVPYLNLTYLMAVKEGRGDDELMAFALSLANWAVSAVVDLAQHTNRTVEQVLDSYETAIMAAAEEEDETAEADEEPP
;
A
#
# COMPACT_ATOMS: atom_id res chain seq x y z
N MET A 1 -22.59 2.41 15.49
CA MET A 1 -23.50 1.36 14.97
C MET A 1 -23.18 1.02 13.51
N GLU A 2 -22.94 2.01 12.66
CA GLU A 2 -22.67 1.84 11.23
C GLU A 2 -21.40 1.02 10.91
N VAL A 3 -20.26 1.30 11.55
CA VAL A 3 -18.99 0.60 11.31
C VAL A 3 -19.06 -0.91 11.63
N HIS A 4 -19.80 -1.30 12.67
CA HIS A 4 -19.95 -2.72 13.02
C HIS A 4 -20.87 -3.46 12.05
N ALA A 5 -21.96 -2.82 11.61
CA ALA A 5 -22.83 -3.38 10.59
C ALA A 5 -22.08 -3.55 9.25
N GLU A 6 -21.27 -2.55 8.89
CA GLU A 6 -20.45 -2.59 7.69
C GLU A 6 -19.37 -3.68 7.76
N ARG A 7 -18.70 -3.82 8.90
CA ARG A 7 -17.78 -4.94 9.15
C ARG A 7 -18.47 -6.29 8.93
N ASP A 8 -19.66 -6.48 9.51
CA ASP A 8 -20.38 -7.74 9.43
C ASP A 8 -20.83 -8.07 8.00
N ARG A 9 -21.14 -7.05 7.20
CA ARG A 9 -21.44 -7.16 5.77
C ARG A 9 -20.24 -7.59 4.94
N LEU A 10 -19.04 -7.10 5.27
CA LEU A 10 -17.79 -7.39 4.54
C LEU A 10 -17.09 -8.68 4.99
N LEU A 11 -17.40 -9.20 6.18
CA LEU A 11 -16.78 -10.42 6.74
C LEU A 11 -16.76 -11.62 5.77
N PRO A 12 -17.83 -11.93 5.00
CA PRO A 12 -17.83 -13.04 4.04
C PRO A 12 -16.77 -12.90 2.94
N LEU A 13 -16.40 -11.67 2.58
CA LEU A 13 -15.45 -11.37 1.49
C LEU A 13 -13.98 -11.52 1.93
N ARG A 14 -13.73 -11.61 3.24
CA ARG A 14 -12.39 -11.59 3.84
C ARG A 14 -11.43 -12.62 3.23
N SER A 15 -11.87 -13.88 3.08
CA SER A 15 -10.99 -14.95 2.57
C SER A 15 -10.53 -14.69 1.14
N GLN A 16 -11.42 -14.15 0.31
CA GLN A 16 -11.10 -13.81 -1.07
C GLN A 16 -10.21 -12.58 -1.14
N ALA A 17 -10.53 -11.53 -0.38
CA ALA A 17 -9.70 -10.35 -0.24
C ALA A 17 -8.26 -10.72 0.15
N THR A 18 -8.08 -11.59 1.15
CA THR A 18 -6.76 -12.08 1.58
C THR A 18 -5.98 -12.77 0.46
N ARG A 19 -6.62 -13.65 -0.32
CA ARG A 19 -5.93 -14.34 -1.44
C ARG A 19 -5.50 -13.36 -2.51
N THR A 20 -6.37 -12.41 -2.86
CA THR A 20 -6.06 -11.35 -3.82
C THR A 20 -4.91 -10.48 -3.30
N THR A 21 -4.92 -10.11 -2.01
CA THR A 21 -3.84 -9.32 -1.38
C THR A 21 -2.50 -10.04 -1.52
N ILE A 22 -2.44 -11.33 -1.19
CA ILE A 22 -1.21 -12.13 -1.33
C ILE A 22 -0.73 -12.19 -2.79
N GLY A 23 -1.65 -12.37 -3.75
CA GLY A 23 -1.32 -12.39 -5.18
C GLY A 23 -0.72 -11.06 -5.66
N MET A 24 -1.31 -9.94 -5.25
CA MET A 24 -0.80 -8.61 -5.56
C MET A 24 0.59 -8.39 -4.93
N LEU A 25 0.76 -8.68 -3.64
CA LEU A 25 2.05 -8.50 -2.96
C LEU A 25 3.17 -9.32 -3.60
N ARG A 26 2.91 -10.58 -3.97
CA ARG A 26 3.91 -11.42 -4.66
C ARG A 26 4.33 -10.87 -6.00
N SER A 27 3.40 -10.27 -6.75
CA SER A 27 3.69 -9.72 -8.08
C SER A 27 4.52 -8.43 -8.00
N ASN A 28 4.37 -7.66 -6.93
CA ASN A 28 5.06 -6.38 -6.75
C ASN A 28 6.33 -6.47 -5.90
N ALA A 29 6.48 -7.48 -5.04
CA ALA A 29 7.66 -7.63 -4.19
C ALA A 29 8.98 -7.71 -4.99
N ALA A 30 8.93 -8.15 -6.25
CA ALA A 30 10.08 -8.17 -7.15
C ALA A 30 10.47 -6.78 -7.72
N HIS A 31 9.61 -5.77 -7.57
CA HIS A 31 9.73 -4.43 -8.16
C HIS A 31 9.65 -3.30 -7.10
N ALA A 32 9.87 -3.62 -5.82
CA ALA A 32 9.58 -2.74 -4.69
C ALA A 32 10.62 -1.62 -4.44
N SER A 33 11.43 -1.25 -5.45
CA SER A 33 12.53 -0.28 -5.31
C SER A 33 12.09 1.18 -5.27
N GLU A 34 10.85 1.49 -5.64
CA GLU A 34 10.34 2.88 -5.78
C GLU A 34 9.02 3.02 -5.02
N PRO A 35 9.05 3.45 -3.74
CA PRO A 35 7.87 3.50 -2.88
C PRO A 35 6.87 4.60 -3.27
N ASP A 36 7.31 5.63 -3.98
CA ASP A 36 6.51 6.84 -4.27
C ASP A 36 5.75 6.77 -5.60
N LEU A 37 6.12 5.84 -6.47
CA LEU A 37 5.36 5.59 -7.69
C LEU A 37 4.06 4.87 -7.35
N VAL A 38 2.93 5.42 -7.82
CA VAL A 38 1.67 4.68 -7.91
C VAL A 38 1.95 3.43 -8.75
N PRO A 39 1.97 2.21 -8.15
CA PRO A 39 2.41 1.06 -8.91
C PRO A 39 1.32 0.78 -9.94
N TYR A 40 1.60 1.03 -11.22
CA TYR A 40 0.61 0.88 -12.30
C TYR A 40 -0.05 -0.50 -12.27
N LEU A 41 0.70 -1.52 -11.85
CA LEU A 41 0.22 -2.87 -11.58
C LEU A 41 -0.83 -2.88 -10.45
N ASN A 42 -0.59 -2.21 -9.32
CA ASN A 42 -1.57 -2.09 -8.22
C ASN A 42 -2.84 -1.37 -8.65
N LEU A 43 -2.70 -0.26 -9.38
CA LEU A 43 -3.85 0.48 -9.89
C LEU A 43 -4.67 -0.40 -10.85
N THR A 44 -4.01 -1.13 -11.75
CA THR A 44 -4.65 -2.07 -12.68
C THR A 44 -5.39 -3.17 -11.92
N TYR A 45 -4.79 -3.73 -10.86
CA TYR A 45 -5.44 -4.73 -10.01
C TYR A 45 -6.67 -4.17 -9.28
N LEU A 46 -6.57 -2.96 -8.72
CA LEU A 46 -7.69 -2.31 -8.03
C LEU A 46 -8.84 -2.00 -9.00
N MET A 47 -8.52 -1.50 -10.20
CA MET A 47 -9.52 -1.27 -11.25
C MET A 47 -10.19 -2.58 -11.68
N ALA A 48 -9.43 -3.66 -11.87
CA ALA A 48 -9.99 -4.97 -12.23
C ALA A 48 -10.90 -5.55 -11.12
N VAL A 49 -10.56 -5.33 -9.84
CA VAL A 49 -11.44 -5.70 -8.72
C VAL A 49 -12.72 -4.87 -8.75
N LYS A 50 -12.60 -3.55 -8.91
CA LYS A 50 -13.75 -2.65 -8.97
C LYS A 50 -14.71 -3.00 -10.11
N GLU A 51 -14.17 -3.14 -11.32
CA GLU A 51 -14.96 -3.42 -12.54
C GLU A 51 -15.54 -4.83 -12.56
N GLY A 52 -14.80 -5.83 -12.06
CA GLY A 52 -15.22 -7.22 -12.12
C GLY A 52 -16.09 -7.68 -10.94
N ARG A 53 -16.03 -6.98 -9.79
CA ARG A 53 -16.62 -7.46 -8.53
C ARG A 53 -17.44 -6.41 -7.78
N GLY A 54 -17.21 -5.12 -8.03
CA GLY A 54 -17.93 -4.03 -7.37
C GLY A 54 -17.20 -3.42 -6.19
N ASP A 55 -17.83 -2.40 -5.61
CA ASP A 55 -17.21 -1.54 -4.59
C ASP A 55 -17.04 -2.23 -3.23
N ASP A 56 -17.88 -3.23 -2.90
CA ASP A 56 -17.81 -3.98 -1.65
C ASP A 56 -16.56 -4.87 -1.59
N GLU A 57 -16.27 -5.57 -2.66
CA GLU A 57 -15.07 -6.38 -2.81
C GLU A 57 -13.81 -5.52 -2.88
N LEU A 58 -13.90 -4.33 -3.49
CA LEU A 58 -12.83 -3.35 -3.45
C LEU A 58 -12.57 -2.88 -2.01
N MET A 59 -13.63 -2.57 -1.25
CA MET A 59 -13.53 -2.17 0.16
C MET A 59 -12.94 -3.29 1.02
N ALA A 60 -13.44 -4.52 0.88
CA ALA A 60 -12.91 -5.68 1.59
C ALA A 60 -11.45 -5.95 1.24
N PHE A 61 -11.06 -5.75 -0.02
CA PHE A 61 -9.67 -5.83 -0.47
C PHE A 61 -8.79 -4.76 0.18
N ALA A 62 -9.21 -3.50 0.16
CA ALA A 62 -8.47 -2.39 0.78
C ALA A 62 -8.27 -2.61 2.29
N LEU A 63 -9.31 -3.05 3.00
CA LEU A 63 -9.23 -3.39 4.43
C LEU A 63 -8.26 -4.56 4.69
N SER A 64 -8.28 -5.59 3.83
CA SER A 64 -7.33 -6.70 3.92
C SER A 64 -5.89 -6.22 3.73
N LEU A 65 -5.64 -5.38 2.72
CA LEU A 65 -4.31 -4.81 2.45
C LEU A 65 -3.80 -3.97 3.63
N ALA A 66 -4.63 -3.11 4.19
CA ALA A 66 -4.29 -2.30 5.36
C ALA A 66 -3.89 -3.17 6.56
N ASN A 67 -4.65 -4.24 6.85
CA ASN A 67 -4.31 -5.16 7.94
C ASN A 67 -2.97 -5.87 7.73
N TRP A 68 -2.66 -6.28 6.49
CA TRP A 68 -1.37 -6.88 6.17
C TRP A 68 -0.21 -5.90 6.31
N ALA A 69 -0.38 -4.65 5.87
CA ALA A 69 0.61 -3.60 6.02
C ALA A 69 0.90 -3.35 7.52
N VAL A 70 -0.14 -3.21 8.35
CA VAL A 70 0.02 -3.06 9.80
C VAL A 70 0.78 -4.25 10.41
N SER A 71 0.41 -5.48 10.05
CA SER A 71 1.11 -6.68 10.54
C SER A 71 2.60 -6.65 10.17
N ALA A 72 2.92 -6.31 8.91
CA ALA A 72 4.30 -6.26 8.44
C ALA A 72 5.12 -5.17 9.14
N VAL A 73 4.55 -3.99 9.41
CA VAL A 73 5.22 -2.93 10.17
C VAL A 73 5.47 -3.36 11.62
N VAL A 74 4.49 -4.00 12.27
CA VAL A 74 4.65 -4.53 13.63
C VAL A 74 5.76 -5.59 13.68
N ASP A 75 5.78 -6.52 12.74
CA ASP A 75 6.81 -7.56 12.66
C ASP A 75 8.20 -6.95 12.41
N LEU A 76 8.30 -5.95 11.54
CA LEU A 76 9.55 -5.24 11.27
C LEU A 76 10.06 -4.47 12.50
N ALA A 77 9.16 -3.81 13.23
CA ALA A 77 9.49 -3.11 14.46
C ALA A 77 10.09 -4.09 15.49
N GLN A 78 9.47 -5.25 15.67
CA GLN A 78 9.98 -6.31 16.53
C GLN A 78 11.36 -6.81 16.08
N HIS A 79 11.53 -7.13 14.79
CA HIS A 79 12.80 -7.65 14.27
C HIS A 79 13.95 -6.65 14.30
N THR A 80 13.65 -5.36 14.24
CA THR A 80 14.66 -4.29 14.26
C THR A 80 14.83 -3.63 15.63
N ASN A 81 14.15 -4.15 16.66
CA ASN A 81 14.14 -3.60 18.02
C ASN A 81 13.80 -2.09 18.05
N ARG A 82 12.86 -1.69 17.19
CA ARG A 82 12.32 -0.32 17.08
C ARG A 82 10.86 -0.31 17.50
N THR A 83 10.32 0.87 17.79
CA THR A 83 8.87 1.05 17.90
C THR A 83 8.23 1.09 16.52
N VAL A 84 6.91 0.84 16.44
CA VAL A 84 6.15 1.02 15.20
C VAL A 84 6.29 2.44 14.67
N GLU A 85 6.22 3.44 15.56
CA GLU A 85 6.39 4.87 15.22
C GLU A 85 7.75 5.13 14.58
N GLN A 86 8.85 4.65 15.17
CA GLN A 86 10.19 4.79 14.60
C GLN A 86 10.36 4.14 13.21
N VAL A 87 9.63 3.06 12.93
CA VAL A 87 9.62 2.44 11.60
C VAL A 87 8.84 3.32 10.61
N LEU A 88 7.67 3.82 11.01
CA LEU A 88 6.85 4.71 10.17
C LEU A 88 7.58 6.03 9.86
N ASP A 89 8.18 6.67 10.87
CA ASP A 89 8.98 7.89 10.72
C ASP A 89 10.12 7.68 9.71
N SER A 90 10.74 6.49 9.72
CA SER A 90 11.82 6.16 8.78
C SER A 90 11.33 6.01 7.34
N TYR A 91 10.11 5.50 7.14
CA TYR A 91 9.48 5.46 5.81
C TYR A 91 9.08 6.86 5.35
N GLU A 92 8.47 7.67 6.23
CA GLU A 92 8.09 9.05 5.91
C GLU A 92 9.29 9.89 5.52
N THR A 93 10.41 9.77 6.26
CA THR A 93 11.67 10.45 5.92
C THR A 93 12.19 10.02 4.55
N ALA A 94 12.13 8.72 4.22
CA ALA A 94 12.60 8.21 2.93
C ALA A 94 11.74 8.73 1.75
N ILE A 95 10.42 8.79 1.94
CA ILE A 95 9.47 9.34 0.95
C ILE A 95 9.73 10.83 0.70
N MET A 96 9.93 11.61 1.77
CA MET A 96 10.24 13.04 1.65
C MET A 96 11.57 13.26 0.90
N ALA A 97 12.60 12.47 1.23
CA ALA A 97 13.90 12.58 0.56
C ALA A 97 13.82 12.21 -0.94
N ALA A 98 13.07 11.16 -1.29
CA ALA A 98 12.87 10.78 -2.69
C ALA A 98 12.09 11.85 -3.47
N ALA A 99 11.09 12.48 -2.86
CA ALA A 99 10.37 13.61 -3.47
C ALA A 99 11.28 14.83 -3.69
N GLU A 100 12.19 15.13 -2.76
CA GLU A 100 13.19 16.20 -2.92
C GLU A 100 14.16 15.90 -4.09
N GLU A 101 14.60 14.64 -4.26
CA GLU A 101 15.46 14.23 -5.38
C GLU A 101 14.75 14.35 -6.75
N GLU A 102 13.44 14.06 -6.82
CA GLU A 102 12.64 14.26 -8.05
C GLU A 102 12.48 15.74 -8.40
N ASP A 103 12.26 16.62 -7.42
CA ASP A 103 12.15 18.07 -7.64
C ASP A 103 13.49 18.69 -8.08
N GLU A 104 14.61 18.32 -7.45
CA GLU A 104 15.95 18.82 -7.81
C GLU A 104 16.38 18.38 -9.24
N THR A 105 16.01 17.17 -9.66
CA THR A 105 16.30 16.68 -11.01
C THR A 105 15.43 17.33 -12.08
N ALA A 106 14.18 17.68 -11.76
CA ALA A 106 13.31 18.45 -12.65
C ALA A 106 13.79 19.90 -12.83
N GLU A 107 14.30 20.56 -11.79
CA GLU A 107 14.85 21.92 -11.89
C GLU A 107 16.18 21.97 -12.67
N ALA A 108 17.01 20.94 -12.57
CA ALA A 108 18.29 20.85 -13.30
C ALA A 108 18.11 20.67 -14.83
N ASP A 109 16.98 20.12 -15.28
CA ASP A 109 16.64 19.94 -16.70
C ASP A 109 16.00 21.20 -17.33
N GLU A 110 15.62 22.21 -16.52
CA GLU A 110 15.00 23.47 -16.99
C GLU A 110 15.99 24.65 -17.13
N GLU A 111 17.25 24.53 -16.72
CA GLU A 111 18.26 25.59 -16.88
C GLU A 111 18.90 25.55 -18.30
N PRO A 112 18.64 26.53 -19.19
CA PRO A 112 19.31 26.58 -20.49
C PRO A 112 20.74 27.16 -20.32
N PRO A 113 21.68 26.77 -21.21
CA PRO A 113 23.09 27.19 -21.14
C PRO A 113 23.33 28.69 -21.36
#